data_AF-A0A3M1M480-F1
#
_entry.id   AF-A0A3M1M480-F1
#
_cell.length_a   1.000
_cell.length_b   1.000
_cell.length_c   1.000
_cell.angle_alpha   90.00
_cell.angle_beta   90.00
_cell.angle_gamma   90.00
#
_symmetry.space_group_name_H-M   'P 1'
#
loop_
_entity.id
_entity.type
_entity.pdbx_description
1 polymer ?
#
loop_
_entity_poly.entity_id
_entity_poly.type
_entity_poly.pdbx_seq_one_letter_code
_entity_poly.pdbx_strand_id
1 'polypeptide(L)'
;MRAYQALGMLLPGADLDRIAQAERAIMDRYWGKSLLEMRQVDLQEVRKLAWEFRDLFFEMPFQIPSDLLYLGRTLGILSGLAVGLDPNFNVWEALQPFAQEMVWEEVGRAGERVPALLATLWELLQELLRVSLQLPGRMDRFLDLAARGEVTVQVEPAKGMVRSLERLERSIVRLAWMVGFVGLLLAGVQSYGAGLDHLGALLLAAAFLALGRFLWLARR
;
A
#
# COMPACT_ATOMS: atom_id res chain seq x y z
N MET A 1 3.37 9.60 6.31
CA MET A 1 3.31 8.12 6.15
C MET A 1 2.81 7.63 4.78
N ARG A 2 1.59 7.97 4.31
CA ARG A 2 1.10 7.50 3.00
C ARG A 2 2.02 7.87 1.82
N ALA A 3 2.62 9.07 1.85
CA ALA A 3 3.60 9.51 0.86
C ALA A 3 4.85 8.62 0.83
N TYR A 4 5.41 8.26 1.99
CA TYR A 4 6.58 7.35 2.06
C TYR A 4 6.27 5.94 1.53
N GLN A 5 5.06 5.43 1.75
CA GLN A 5 4.63 4.17 1.17
C GLN A 5 4.47 4.26 -0.35
N ALA A 6 3.84 5.34 -0.85
CA ALA A 6 3.66 5.56 -2.27
C ALA A 6 5.01 5.72 -3.02
N LEU A 7 6.00 6.30 -2.36
CA LEU A 7 7.36 6.47 -2.88
C LEU A 7 8.24 5.22 -2.72
N GLY A 8 7.73 4.13 -2.15
CA GLY A 8 8.49 2.90 -1.95
C GLY A 8 9.67 3.08 -0.98
N MET A 9 9.59 4.04 -0.05
CA MET A 9 10.66 4.28 0.93
C MET A 9 10.68 3.27 2.06
N LEU A 10 9.54 2.65 2.40
CA LEU A 10 9.42 1.84 3.61
C LEU A 10 9.57 0.35 3.30
N LEU A 11 10.41 -0.35 4.07
CA LEU A 11 10.59 -1.79 3.93
C LEU A 11 9.44 -2.56 4.59
N PRO A 12 9.17 -3.80 4.16
CA PRO A 12 8.17 -4.66 4.79
C PRO A 12 8.50 -4.88 6.28
N GLY A 13 7.52 -4.67 7.16
CA GLY A 13 7.70 -4.84 8.61
C GLY A 13 8.27 -3.63 9.35
N ALA A 14 8.47 -2.49 8.67
CA ALA A 14 8.90 -1.25 9.30
C ALA A 14 7.89 -0.74 10.34
N ASP A 15 8.38 -0.36 11.53
CA ASP A 15 7.58 0.31 12.56
C ASP A 15 7.27 1.76 12.13
N LEU A 16 6.05 1.95 11.62
CA LEU A 16 5.59 3.24 11.13
C LEU A 16 5.49 4.28 12.25
N ASP A 17 5.08 3.89 13.45
CA ASP A 17 4.91 4.82 14.56
C ASP A 17 6.26 5.35 15.03
N ARG A 18 7.26 4.47 15.09
CA ARG A 18 8.64 4.85 15.42
C ARG A 18 9.26 5.78 14.39
N ILE A 19 9.08 5.49 13.10
CA ILE A 19 9.55 6.37 12.02
C ILE A 19 8.84 7.73 12.07
N ALA A 20 7.53 7.75 12.31
CA ALA A 20 6.77 9.00 12.43
C ALA A 20 7.18 9.84 13.65
N GLN A 21 7.63 9.21 14.74
CA GLN A 21 8.20 9.92 15.90
C GLN A 21 9.53 10.58 15.53
N ALA A 22 10.42 9.86 14.85
CA ALA A 22 11.70 10.39 14.40
C ALA A 22 11.53 11.55 13.40
N GLU A 23 10.64 11.39 12.44
CA GLU A 23 10.29 12.44 11.46
C GLU A 23 9.82 13.71 12.16
N ARG A 24 8.84 13.61 13.08
CA ARG A 24 8.35 14.76 13.85
C ARG A 24 9.46 15.44 14.63
N ALA A 25 10.29 14.64 15.31
CA ALA A 25 11.41 15.14 16.10
C ALA A 25 12.47 15.89 15.25
N ILE A 26 12.64 15.51 13.98
CA ILE A 26 13.51 16.19 13.02
C ILE A 26 12.83 17.46 12.49
N MET A 27 11.57 17.36 12.08
CA MET A 27 10.80 18.48 11.54
C MET A 27 10.71 19.61 12.57
N ASP A 28 10.33 19.33 13.82
CA ASP A 28 10.17 20.33 14.87
C ASP A 28 11.47 21.10 15.15
N ARG A 29 12.64 20.48 14.94
CA ARG A 29 13.95 21.06 15.25
C ARG A 29 14.62 21.75 14.07
N TYR A 30 14.46 21.20 12.86
CA TYR A 30 15.27 21.59 11.71
C TYR A 30 14.48 22.11 10.52
N TRP A 31 13.16 21.94 10.49
CA TRP A 31 12.34 22.47 9.42
C TRP A 31 12.46 24.00 9.31
N GLY A 32 12.50 24.51 8.09
CA GLY A 32 12.53 25.95 7.81
C GLY A 32 13.90 26.62 7.99
N LYS A 33 14.89 25.96 8.61
CA LYS A 33 16.26 26.50 8.73
C LYS A 33 16.91 26.62 7.36
N SER A 34 17.55 27.76 7.11
CA SER A 34 18.43 27.99 5.96
C SER A 34 19.69 27.11 6.04
N LEU A 35 20.39 26.97 4.91
CA LEU A 35 21.65 26.20 4.87
C LEU A 35 22.73 26.81 5.79
N LEU A 36 22.72 28.14 5.97
CA LEU A 36 23.64 28.82 6.87
C LEU A 36 23.37 28.46 8.33
N GLU A 37 22.10 28.50 8.75
CA GLU A 37 21.68 28.13 10.11
C GLU A 37 21.91 26.64 10.40
N MET A 38 21.74 25.77 9.40
CA MET A 38 22.06 24.35 9.52
C MET A 38 23.53 24.10 9.85
N ARG A 39 24.45 24.94 9.36
CA ARG A 39 25.89 24.85 9.73
C ARG A 39 26.18 25.26 11.17
N GLN A 40 25.27 26.01 11.80
CA GLN A 40 25.43 26.52 13.16
C GLN A 40 24.76 25.63 14.21
N VAL A 41 24.09 24.53 13.80
CA VAL A 41 23.48 23.56 14.70
C VAL A 41 24.54 22.90 15.58
N ASP A 42 24.22 22.75 16.88
CA ASP A 42 25.09 22.08 17.83
C ASP A 42 25.20 20.57 17.53
N LEU A 43 26.43 20.10 17.36
CA LEU A 43 26.75 18.69 17.15
C LEU A 43 26.28 17.80 18.32
N GLN A 44 26.22 18.32 19.55
CA GLN A 44 25.71 17.57 20.69
C GLN A 44 24.21 17.28 20.55
N GLU A 45 23.44 18.22 20.01
CA GLU A 45 22.01 18.05 19.78
C GLU A 45 21.76 16.99 18.70
N VAL A 46 22.49 17.07 17.59
CA VAL A 46 22.44 16.06 16.50
C VAL A 46 22.82 14.69 17.04
N ARG A 47 23.86 14.61 17.87
CA ARG A 47 24.29 13.36 18.49
C ARG A 47 23.18 12.80 19.39
N LYS A 48 22.56 13.62 20.25
CA LYS A 48 21.47 13.19 21.12
C LYS A 48 20.30 12.61 20.32
N LEU A 49 19.91 13.28 19.23
CA LEU A 49 18.89 12.78 18.32
C LEU A 49 19.28 11.43 17.69
N ALA A 50 20.52 11.31 17.20
CA ALA A 50 21.03 10.07 16.63
C ALA A 50 21.07 8.92 17.65
N TRP A 51 21.32 9.22 18.93
CA TRP A 51 21.23 8.25 20.02
C TRP A 51 19.79 7.85 20.35
N GLU A 52 18.86 8.81 20.31
CA GLU A 52 17.43 8.61 20.59
C GLU A 52 16.75 7.71 19.55
N PHE A 53 17.11 7.85 18.28
CA PHE A 53 16.55 7.10 17.14
C PHE A 53 17.54 6.09 16.55
N ARG A 54 18.50 5.66 17.37
CA ARG A 54 19.62 4.78 16.97
C ARG A 54 19.15 3.43 16.42
N ASP A 55 18.05 2.92 16.95
CA ASP A 55 17.35 1.73 16.45
C ASP A 55 17.02 1.85 14.95
N LEU A 56 16.45 2.97 14.52
CA LEU A 56 16.13 3.20 13.11
C LEU A 56 17.37 3.27 12.21
N PHE A 57 18.48 3.79 12.72
CA PHE A 57 19.76 3.83 11.98
C PHE A 57 20.43 2.45 11.89
N PHE A 58 20.24 1.57 12.87
CA PHE A 58 20.80 0.22 12.86
C PHE A 58 19.96 -0.75 12.03
N GLU A 59 18.64 -0.71 12.20
CA GLU A 59 17.72 -1.60 11.49
C GLU A 59 17.50 -1.15 10.04
N MET A 60 17.75 0.12 9.74
CA MET A 60 17.51 0.76 8.43
C MET A 60 16.19 0.30 7.78
N PRO A 61 15.03 0.50 8.43
CA PRO A 61 13.75 0.00 7.93
C PRO A 61 13.18 0.82 6.75
N PHE A 62 13.99 1.70 6.17
CA PHE A 62 13.60 2.56 5.06
C PHE A 62 14.79 2.81 4.11
N GLN A 63 14.46 3.20 2.88
CA GLN A 63 15.39 3.48 1.79
C GLN A 63 15.01 4.81 1.10
N ILE A 64 15.99 5.47 0.49
CA ILE A 64 15.79 6.72 -0.25
C ILE A 64 15.82 6.40 -1.75
N PRO A 65 14.71 6.58 -2.50
CA PRO A 65 14.67 6.47 -3.94
C PRO A 65 15.67 7.39 -4.63
N SER A 66 16.24 6.93 -5.75
CA SER A 66 17.26 7.67 -6.50
C SER A 66 16.80 9.06 -6.94
N ASP A 67 15.54 9.21 -7.33
CA ASP A 67 14.99 10.50 -7.77
C ASP A 67 15.04 11.56 -6.66
N LEU A 68 14.77 11.16 -5.42
CA LEU A 68 14.83 12.05 -4.26
C LEU A 68 16.26 12.37 -3.86
N LEU A 69 17.18 11.43 -4.07
CA LEU A 69 18.62 11.68 -3.88
C LEU A 69 19.13 12.72 -4.90
N TYR A 70 18.75 12.60 -6.18
CA TYR A 70 19.12 13.57 -7.20
C TYR A 70 18.48 14.94 -6.97
N LEU A 71 17.21 14.96 -6.54
CA LEU A 71 16.53 16.18 -6.15
C LEU A 71 17.25 16.87 -4.99
N GLY A 72 17.53 16.13 -3.91
CA GLY A 72 18.24 16.65 -2.74
C GLY A 72 19.63 17.19 -3.09
N ARG A 73 20.38 16.48 -3.94
CA ARG A 73 21.69 16.95 -4.43
C ARG A 73 21.58 18.25 -5.22
N THR A 74 20.61 18.33 -6.13
CA THR A 74 20.39 19.51 -6.97
C THR A 74 19.99 20.71 -6.11
N LEU A 75 19.03 20.52 -5.20
CA LEU A 75 18.60 21.54 -4.24
C LEU A 75 19.77 21.98 -3.35
N GLY A 76 20.59 21.04 -2.86
CA GLY A 76 21.74 21.36 -2.04
C GLY A 76 22.78 22.21 -2.77
N ILE A 77 23.09 21.90 -4.03
CA ILE A 77 24.02 22.68 -4.86
C ILE A 77 23.46 24.07 -5.14
N LEU A 78 22.20 24.16 -5.57
CA LEU A 78 21.56 25.44 -5.89
C LEU A 78 21.43 26.32 -4.64
N SER A 79 21.03 25.73 -3.51
CA SER A 79 20.99 26.38 -2.21
C SER A 79 22.36 26.92 -1.80
N GLY A 80 23.41 26.10 -1.94
CA GLY A 80 24.78 26.50 -1.63
C GLY A 80 25.27 27.67 -2.50
N LEU A 81 24.95 27.66 -3.79
CA LEU A 81 25.27 28.76 -4.70
C LEU A 81 24.52 30.04 -4.33
N ALA A 82 23.21 29.93 -4.04
CA ALA A 82 22.37 31.06 -3.66
C ALA A 82 22.82 31.68 -2.33
N VAL A 83 23.10 30.87 -1.31
CA VAL A 83 23.64 31.33 -0.01
C VAL A 83 25.04 31.93 -0.14
N GLY A 84 25.82 31.49 -1.13
CA GLY A 84 27.10 32.11 -1.47
C GLY A 84 26.96 33.54 -2.01
N LEU A 85 25.83 33.88 -2.64
CA LEU A 85 25.52 35.21 -3.18
C LEU A 85 24.77 36.09 -2.16
N ASP A 86 23.79 35.52 -1.47
CA ASP A 86 23.00 36.16 -0.43
C ASP A 86 22.98 35.28 0.84
N PRO A 87 23.73 35.65 1.89
CA PRO A 87 23.79 34.88 3.13
C PRO A 87 22.45 34.72 3.85
N ASN A 88 21.47 35.58 3.58
CA ASN A 88 20.14 35.52 4.20
C ASN A 88 19.15 34.70 3.37
N PHE A 89 19.57 34.13 2.24
CA PHE A 89 18.68 33.36 1.38
C PHE A 89 18.18 32.07 2.05
N ASN A 90 16.86 31.90 2.09
CA ASN A 90 16.20 30.69 2.58
C ASN A 90 15.44 29.98 1.45
N VAL A 91 15.88 28.76 1.12
CA VAL A 91 15.25 27.93 0.07
C VAL A 91 13.79 27.61 0.41
N TRP A 92 13.46 27.42 1.69
CA TRP A 92 12.11 27.04 2.11
C TRP A 92 11.11 28.15 1.83
N GLU A 93 11.49 29.40 2.08
CA GLU A 93 10.69 30.59 1.78
C GLU A 93 10.53 30.77 0.27
N ALA A 94 11.59 30.55 -0.51
CA ALA A 94 11.54 30.63 -1.96
C ALA A 94 10.65 29.54 -2.60
N LEU A 95 10.58 28.35 -2.00
CA LEU A 95 9.74 27.24 -2.46
C LEU A 95 8.28 27.35 -1.99
N GLN A 96 8.01 28.12 -0.93
CA GLN A 96 6.68 28.27 -0.35
C GLN A 96 5.58 28.60 -1.38
N PRO A 97 5.71 29.59 -2.30
CA PRO A 97 4.64 29.91 -3.25
C PRO A 97 4.32 28.77 -4.21
N PHE A 98 5.33 27.99 -4.62
CA PHE A 98 5.14 26.84 -5.50
C PHE A 98 4.45 25.68 -4.78
N ALA A 99 4.87 25.38 -3.55
CA ALA A 99 4.22 24.34 -2.73
C ALA A 99 2.74 24.68 -2.49
N GLN A 100 2.47 25.96 -2.25
CA GLN A 100 1.14 26.53 -2.12
C GLN A 100 0.30 26.32 -3.39
N GLU A 101 0.81 26.70 -4.56
CA GLU A 101 0.14 26.51 -5.85
C GLU A 101 -0.19 25.02 -6.11
N MET A 102 0.73 24.11 -5.81
CA MET A 102 0.51 22.67 -5.93
C MET A 102 -0.61 22.17 -5.01
N VAL A 103 -0.65 22.65 -3.76
CA VAL A 103 -1.75 22.31 -2.83
C VAL A 103 -3.08 22.84 -3.37
N TRP A 104 -3.11 24.06 -3.90
CA TRP A 104 -4.33 24.63 -4.48
C TRP A 104 -4.83 23.87 -5.71
N GLU A 105 -3.93 23.42 -6.57
CA GLU A 105 -4.32 22.56 -7.69
C GLU A 105 -4.90 21.21 -7.24
N GLU A 106 -4.27 20.57 -6.25
CA GLU A 106 -4.73 19.28 -5.72
C GLU A 106 -6.08 19.41 -5.00
N VAL A 107 -6.26 20.50 -4.23
CA VAL A 107 -7.51 20.84 -3.55
C VAL A 107 -8.59 21.27 -4.54
N GLY A 108 -8.25 21.99 -5.61
CA GLY A 108 -9.17 22.33 -6.71
C GLY A 108 -9.73 21.07 -7.38
N ARG A 109 -8.87 20.08 -7.65
CA ARG A 109 -9.27 18.75 -8.15
C ARG A 109 -10.07 17.94 -7.12
N ALA A 110 -9.85 18.15 -5.83
CA ALA A 110 -10.68 17.54 -4.77
C ALA A 110 -12.05 18.23 -4.62
N GLY A 111 -12.14 19.53 -4.89
CA GLY A 111 -13.38 20.30 -4.94
C GLY A 111 -14.38 19.76 -5.98
N GLU A 112 -13.88 19.28 -7.13
CA GLU A 112 -14.69 18.59 -8.14
C GLU A 112 -15.26 17.24 -7.66
N ARG A 113 -14.70 16.63 -6.60
CA ARG A 113 -15.21 15.38 -6.01
C ARG A 113 -16.25 15.62 -4.91
N VAL A 114 -16.40 16.85 -4.40
CA VAL A 114 -17.41 17.20 -3.39
C VAL A 114 -18.84 17.03 -3.90
N PRO A 115 -19.21 17.44 -5.14
CA PRO A 115 -20.52 17.17 -5.71
C PRO A 115 -20.83 15.67 -5.81
N ALA A 116 -19.84 14.86 -6.17
CA ALA A 116 -19.99 13.41 -6.27
C ALA A 116 -20.23 12.75 -4.91
N LEU A 117 -19.51 13.19 -3.86
CA LEU A 117 -19.72 12.73 -2.49
C LEU A 117 -21.11 13.12 -1.97
N LEU A 118 -21.57 14.35 -2.24
CA LEU A 118 -22.91 14.80 -1.88
C LEU A 118 -24.01 14.03 -2.61
N ALA A 119 -23.81 13.70 -3.89
CA ALA A 119 -24.73 12.86 -4.65
C ALA A 119 -24.85 11.45 -4.04
N THR A 120 -23.73 10.82 -3.69
CA THR A 120 -23.75 9.50 -3.01
C THR A 120 -24.39 9.55 -1.62
N LEU A 121 -24.21 10.64 -0.85
CA LEU A 121 -24.87 10.82 0.44
C LEU A 121 -26.38 10.99 0.28
N TRP A 122 -26.82 11.68 -0.77
CA TRP A 122 -28.24 11.85 -1.09
C TRP A 122 -28.91 10.52 -1.46
N GLU A 123 -28.25 9.70 -2.27
CA GLU A 123 -28.73 8.35 -2.62
C GLU A 123 -28.87 7.44 -1.39
N LEU A 124 -27.86 7.44 -0.51
CA LEU A 124 -27.89 6.71 0.77
C LEU A 124 -29.05 7.14 1.67
N LEU A 125 -29.33 8.46 1.72
CA LEU A 125 -30.40 9.01 2.54
C LEU A 125 -31.79 8.63 2.00
N GLN A 126 -31.94 8.56 0.66
CA GLN A 126 -33.14 8.05 0.02
C GLN A 126 -33.35 6.55 0.26
N GLU A 127 -32.29 5.75 0.23
CA GLU A 127 -32.37 4.33 0.59
C GLU A 127 -32.74 4.14 2.06
N LEU A 128 -32.16 4.93 2.97
CA LEU A 128 -32.48 4.89 4.40
C LEU A 128 -33.95 5.27 4.66
N LEU A 129 -34.47 6.27 3.95
CA LEU A 129 -35.88 6.67 4.03
C LEU A 129 -36.81 5.54 3.55
N ARG A 130 -36.47 4.88 2.43
CA ARG A 130 -37.23 3.73 1.91
C ARG A 130 -37.22 2.56 2.88
N VAL A 131 -36.08 2.32 3.53
CA VAL A 131 -35.93 1.25 4.53
C VAL A 131 -36.69 1.57 5.82
N SER A 132 -36.65 2.83 6.30
CA SER A 132 -37.41 3.28 7.48
C SER A 132 -38.93 3.18 7.29
N LEU A 133 -39.45 3.46 6.10
CA LEU A 133 -40.87 3.31 5.79
C LEU A 133 -41.34 1.85 5.70
N GLN A 134 -40.42 0.89 5.51
CA GLN A 134 -40.72 -0.54 5.41
C GLN A 134 -40.38 -1.33 6.69
N LEU A 135 -39.71 -0.70 7.65
CA LEU A 135 -39.25 -1.31 8.90
C LEU A 135 -40.30 -1.55 10.00
N PRO A 136 -41.44 -0.83 10.13
CA PRO A 136 -42.29 -1.02 11.30
C PRO A 136 -42.87 -2.44 11.38
N GLY A 137 -43.10 -3.11 10.24
CA GLY A 137 -43.61 -4.50 10.21
C GLY A 137 -42.59 -5.62 10.54
N ARG A 138 -41.32 -5.29 10.80
CA ARG A 138 -40.28 -6.28 11.18
C ARG A 138 -39.86 -6.18 12.64
N MET A 139 -39.97 -5.00 13.28
CA MET A 139 -39.62 -4.85 14.70
C MET A 139 -40.56 -5.62 15.62
N ASP A 140 -41.86 -5.65 15.32
CA ASP A 140 -42.83 -6.41 16.12
C ASP A 140 -42.51 -7.91 16.14
N ARG A 141 -42.04 -8.48 15.01
CA ARG A 141 -41.65 -9.89 14.94
C ARG A 141 -40.38 -10.19 15.72
N PHE A 142 -39.41 -9.27 15.77
CA PHE A 142 -38.20 -9.44 16.58
C PHE A 142 -38.49 -9.32 18.08
N LEU A 143 -39.40 -8.44 18.48
CA LEU A 143 -39.84 -8.31 19.87
C LEU A 143 -40.63 -9.55 20.33
N ASP A 144 -41.47 -10.10 19.45
CA ASP A 144 -42.22 -11.33 19.74
C ASP A 144 -41.32 -12.58 19.81
N LEU A 145 -40.25 -12.64 18.99
CA LEU A 145 -39.26 -13.72 19.04
C LEU A 145 -38.33 -13.59 20.26
N ALA A 146 -37.98 -12.37 20.66
CA ALA A 146 -37.18 -12.11 21.86
C ALA A 146 -37.95 -12.39 23.16
N ALA A 147 -39.24 -12.07 23.20
CA ALA A 147 -40.11 -12.34 24.35
C ALA A 147 -40.34 -13.86 24.59
N ARG A 148 -40.21 -14.68 23.55
CA ARG A 148 -40.38 -16.15 23.62
C ARG A 148 -39.09 -16.90 23.98
N GLY A 149 -37.97 -16.21 24.18
CA GLY A 149 -36.70 -16.84 24.60
C GLY A 149 -36.04 -17.72 23.53
N GLU A 150 -36.54 -17.74 22.30
CA GLU A 150 -35.98 -18.52 21.18
C GLU A 150 -34.99 -17.70 20.34
N VAL A 151 -34.22 -16.80 20.96
CA VAL A 151 -33.12 -16.12 20.27
C VAL A 151 -31.95 -17.09 20.16
N THR A 152 -32.10 -18.04 19.22
CA THR A 152 -30.97 -18.85 18.77
C THR A 152 -30.10 -17.91 17.96
N VAL A 153 -29.06 -17.37 18.59
CA VAL A 153 -27.99 -16.64 17.90
C VAL A 153 -27.27 -17.66 17.03
N GLN A 154 -27.77 -17.85 15.81
CA GLN A 154 -26.96 -18.40 14.74
C GLN A 154 -25.93 -17.33 14.42
N VAL A 155 -24.75 -17.48 15.02
CA VAL A 155 -23.54 -16.84 14.54
C VAL A 155 -23.32 -17.40 13.14
N GLU A 156 -23.87 -16.76 12.11
CA GLU A 156 -23.38 -16.99 10.76
C GLU A 156 -21.89 -16.66 10.81
N PRO A 157 -20.99 -17.66 10.61
CA PRO A 157 -19.57 -17.41 10.62
C PRO A 157 -19.30 -16.33 9.59
N ALA A 158 -18.55 -15.29 10.01
CA ALA A 158 -18.21 -14.15 9.17
C ALA A 158 -17.81 -14.63 7.77
N LYS A 159 -18.70 -14.43 6.78
CA LYS A 159 -18.55 -14.84 5.38
C LYS A 159 -17.24 -14.32 4.74
N GLY A 160 -16.56 -13.38 5.39
CA GLY A 160 -15.24 -12.86 5.01
C GLY A 160 -14.06 -13.80 5.29
N MET A 161 -14.09 -14.64 6.34
CA MET A 161 -12.95 -15.51 6.67
C MET A 161 -12.88 -16.74 5.73
N VAL A 162 -14.04 -17.32 5.40
CA VAL A 162 -14.14 -18.44 4.44
C VAL A 162 -13.69 -18.01 3.04
N ARG A 163 -14.06 -16.81 2.59
CA ARG A 163 -13.65 -16.28 1.27
C ARG A 163 -12.14 -16.06 1.15
N SER A 164 -11.47 -15.71 2.26
CA SER A 164 -10.01 -15.54 2.29
C SER A 164 -9.29 -16.89 2.22
N LEU A 165 -9.82 -17.91 2.89
CA LEU A 165 -9.31 -19.28 2.81
C LEU A 165 -9.51 -19.90 1.42
N GLU A 166 -10.67 -19.70 0.79
CA GLU A 166 -10.95 -20.15 -0.58
C GLU A 166 -10.07 -19.48 -1.65
N ARG A 167 -9.57 -18.25 -1.40
CA ARG A 167 -8.62 -17.59 -2.31
C ARG A 167 -7.22 -18.15 -2.16
N LEU A 168 -6.80 -18.46 -0.94
CA LEU A 168 -5.50 -19.07 -0.65
C LEU A 168 -5.41 -20.48 -1.23
N GLU A 169 -6.44 -21.31 -1.01
CA GLU A 169 -6.50 -22.67 -1.54
C GLU A 169 -6.41 -22.70 -3.07
N ARG A 170 -7.17 -21.83 -3.75
CA ARG A 170 -7.12 -21.72 -5.22
C ARG A 170 -5.77 -21.25 -5.74
N SER A 171 -5.06 -20.41 -4.99
CA SER A 171 -3.73 -19.94 -5.36
C SER A 171 -2.69 -21.05 -5.23
N ILE A 172 -2.78 -21.87 -4.19
CA ILE A 172 -1.90 -23.03 -3.96
C ILE A 172 -2.09 -24.09 -5.04
N VAL A 173 -3.35 -24.45 -5.35
CA VAL A 173 -3.65 -25.43 -6.40
C VAL A 173 -3.13 -24.93 -7.77
N ARG A 174 -3.28 -23.64 -8.07
CA ARG A 174 -2.77 -23.04 -9.31
C ARG A 174 -1.25 -23.12 -9.42
N LEU A 175 -0.53 -22.86 -8.33
CA LEU A 175 0.92 -22.97 -8.29
C LEU A 175 1.38 -24.42 -8.50
N ALA A 176 0.72 -25.39 -7.85
CA ALA A 176 1.07 -26.81 -7.99
C ALA A 176 0.94 -27.30 -9.45
N TRP A 177 -0.12 -26.89 -10.17
CA TRP A 177 -0.29 -27.23 -11.58
C TRP A 177 0.73 -26.55 -12.51
N MET A 178 1.14 -25.31 -12.23
CA MET A 178 2.20 -24.64 -13.02
C MET A 178 3.54 -25.35 -12.84
N VAL A 179 3.91 -25.67 -11.60
CA VAL A 179 5.16 -26.39 -11.32
C VAL A 179 5.15 -27.77 -11.97
N GLY A 180 4.03 -28.49 -11.88
CA GLY A 180 3.85 -29.79 -12.55
C GLY A 180 3.94 -29.69 -14.08
N PHE A 181 3.32 -28.69 -14.69
CA PHE A 181 3.39 -28.45 -16.13
C PHE A 181 4.82 -28.16 -16.59
N VAL A 182 5.54 -27.26 -15.90
CA VAL A 182 6.93 -26.93 -16.24
C VAL A 182 7.82 -28.17 -16.10
N GLY A 183 7.65 -28.95 -15.03
CA GLY A 183 8.40 -30.20 -14.83
C GLY A 183 8.14 -31.23 -15.94
N LEU A 184 6.88 -31.43 -16.31
CA LEU A 184 6.49 -32.33 -17.40
C LEU A 184 6.99 -31.86 -18.77
N LEU A 185 6.95 -30.55 -19.03
CA LEU A 185 7.44 -29.97 -20.27
C LEU A 185 8.95 -30.15 -20.40
N LEU A 186 9.70 -29.84 -19.34
CA LEU A 186 11.15 -30.04 -19.32
C LEU A 186 11.52 -31.53 -19.45
N ALA A 187 10.81 -32.43 -18.77
CA ALA A 187 11.01 -33.88 -18.90
C ALA A 187 10.70 -34.38 -20.33
N GLY A 188 9.60 -33.91 -20.94
CA GLY A 188 9.23 -34.24 -22.31
C GLY A 188 10.26 -33.77 -23.33
N VAL A 189 10.70 -32.51 -23.23
CA VAL A 189 11.74 -31.93 -24.11
C VAL A 189 13.07 -32.68 -23.95
N GLN A 190 13.48 -32.99 -22.72
CA GLN A 190 14.72 -33.72 -22.47
C GLN A 190 14.67 -35.16 -23.03
N SER A 191 13.52 -35.83 -22.92
CA SER A 191 13.33 -37.19 -23.43
C SER A 191 13.33 -37.27 -24.96
N TYR A 192 12.87 -36.21 -25.65
CA TYR A 192 12.93 -36.11 -27.11
C TYR A 192 14.37 -36.00 -27.62
N GLY A 193 15.26 -35.36 -26.86
CA GLY A 193 16.69 -35.32 -27.15
C GLY A 193 17.42 -36.66 -26.98
N ALA A 194 16.81 -37.64 -26.31
CA ALA A 194 17.41 -38.95 -26.03
C ALA A 194 17.00 -40.06 -27.03
N GLY A 195 16.23 -39.73 -28.08
CA GLY A 195 15.86 -40.67 -29.15
C GLY A 195 14.76 -41.68 -28.80
N LEU A 196 13.95 -41.43 -27.76
CA LEU A 196 12.75 -42.21 -27.41
C LEU A 196 11.48 -41.47 -27.84
N ASP A 197 11.23 -41.44 -29.15
CA ASP A 197 10.17 -40.63 -29.78
C ASP A 197 8.76 -40.89 -29.23
N HIS A 198 8.47 -42.13 -28.84
CA HIS A 198 7.17 -42.56 -28.33
C HIS A 198 6.93 -42.17 -26.87
N LEU A 199 7.96 -42.16 -26.02
CA LEU A 199 7.86 -41.71 -24.63
C LEU A 199 7.79 -40.18 -24.54
N GLY A 200 8.53 -39.48 -25.40
CA GLY A 200 8.46 -38.01 -25.50
C GLY A 200 7.08 -37.52 -25.96
N ALA A 201 6.48 -38.19 -26.96
CA ALA A 201 5.13 -37.86 -27.42
C ALA A 201 4.06 -38.08 -26.32
N LEU A 202 4.18 -39.16 -25.53
CA LEU A 202 3.27 -39.42 -24.40
C LEU A 202 3.41 -38.38 -23.29
N LEU A 203 4.63 -37.97 -22.96
CA LEU A 203 4.88 -36.94 -21.93
C LEU A 203 4.42 -35.55 -22.38
N LEU A 204 4.59 -35.21 -23.66
CA LEU A 204 4.07 -33.96 -24.23
C LEU A 204 2.53 -33.97 -24.27
N ALA A 205 1.90 -35.07 -24.65
CA ALA A 205 0.44 -35.21 -24.59
C ALA A 205 -0.09 -35.07 -23.14
N ALA A 206 0.60 -35.65 -22.16
CA ALA A 206 0.28 -35.47 -20.74
C ALA A 206 0.46 -34.01 -20.27
N ALA A 207 1.49 -33.30 -20.76
CA ALA A 207 1.70 -31.89 -20.47
C ALA A 207 0.58 -31.00 -21.04
N PHE A 208 0.13 -31.27 -22.27
CA PHE A 208 -1.01 -30.58 -22.88
C PHE A 208 -2.32 -30.82 -22.12
N LEU A 209 -2.55 -32.04 -21.62
CA LEU A 209 -3.71 -32.35 -20.77
C LEU A 209 -3.65 -31.64 -19.42
N ALA A 210 -2.47 -31.55 -18.80
CA ALA A 210 -2.25 -30.79 -17.58
C ALA A 210 -2.51 -29.29 -17.78
N LEU A 211 -2.09 -28.73 -18.93
CA LEU A 211 -2.36 -27.33 -19.31
C LEU A 211 -3.86 -27.07 -19.56
N GLY A 212 -4.55 -27.99 -20.24
CA GLY A 212 -5.98 -27.90 -20.46
C GLY A 212 -6.76 -27.90 -19.14
N ARG A 213 -6.36 -28.77 -18.20
CA ARG A 213 -6.96 -28.83 -16.86
C ARG A 213 -6.65 -27.58 -16.03
N PHE A 214 -5.45 -27.02 -16.16
CA PHE A 214 -5.06 -25.74 -15.57
C PHE A 214 -5.93 -24.57 -16.08
N LEU A 215 -6.11 -24.45 -17.40
CA LEU A 215 -6.93 -23.39 -18.00
C LEU A 215 -8.41 -23.51 -17.62
N TRP A 216 -8.93 -24.73 -17.47
CA TRP A 216 -10.30 -24.96 -17.01
C TRP A 216 -10.50 -24.56 -15.55
N LEU A 217 -9.53 -24.85 -14.68
CA LEU A 217 -9.55 -24.45 -13.26
C LEU A 217 -9.30 -22.95 -13.07
N ALA A 218 -8.56 -22.29 -13.97
CA ALA A 218 -8.31 -20.85 -13.91
C ALA A 218 -9.52 -19.99 -14.34
N ARG A 219 -10.48 -20.58 -15.06
CA ARG A 219 -11.68 -19.91 -15.58
C ARG A 219 -12.89 -20.00 -14.65
N ARG A 220 -12.82 -20.79 -13.58
CA ARG A 220 -13.85 -20.97 -12.55
C ARG A 220 -13.44 -20.28 -11.24
#